data_AF-A0A916N0F9-F1
#
_entry.id   AF-A0A916N0F9-F1
#
_cell.length_a   1.000
_cell.length_b   1.000
_cell.length_c   1.000
_cell.angle_alpha   90.00
_cell.angle_beta   90.00
_cell.angle_gamma   90.00
#
_symmetry.space_group_name_H-M   'P 1'
#
loop_
_entity.id
_entity.type
_entity.pdbx_description
1 polymer ?
#
loop_
_entity_poly.entity_id
_entity_poly.type
_entity_poly.pdbx_seq_one_letter_code
_entity_poly.pdbx_strand_id
1 'polypeptide(L)' 'MFRSLTHVHTIPGNPGTRRSLAGIRPGQVIRPRATLVAATAPSGGRYESSLSPGDRNGEIAWVDELALE' A
#
# COMPACT_ATOMS: atom_id res chain seq x y z
N MET A 1 18.44 11.19 -0.61
CA MET A 1 18.27 10.57 0.73
C MET A 1 16.80 10.65 1.09
N PHE A 2 16.08 9.53 1.12
CA PHE A 2 14.65 9.52 1.49
C PHE A 2 14.50 9.90 2.96
N ARG A 3 13.83 11.02 3.24
CA ARG A 3 13.78 11.65 4.58
C ARG A 3 12.80 10.96 5.54
N SER A 4 11.82 10.23 5.02
CA SER A 4 10.89 9.40 5.79
C SER A 4 10.52 8.17 4.95
N LEU A 5 10.68 6.99 5.54
CA LEU A 5 10.16 5.76 5.00
C LEU A 5 8.93 5.37 5.82
N THR A 6 7.94 4.82 5.13
CA THR A 6 6.73 4.33 5.74
C THR A 6 6.39 2.97 5.16
N HIS A 7 5.68 2.15 5.94
CA HIS A 7 5.37 0.78 5.57
C HIS A 7 3.90 0.68 5.16
N VAL A 8 3.68 0.48 3.85
CA VAL A 8 2.36 0.35 3.23
C VAL A 8 1.98 -1.12 3.11
N HIS A 9 0.76 -1.46 3.54
CA HIS A 9 0.12 -2.74 3.21
C HIS A 9 -0.76 -2.56 1.97
N THR A 10 -0.58 -3.37 0.93
CA THR A 10 -1.33 -3.21 -0.31
C THR A 10 -2.44 -4.25 -0.47
N ILE A 11 -3.60 -3.80 -0.94
CA ILE A 11 -4.71 -4.67 -1.38
C ILE A 11 -4.81 -4.53 -2.89
N PRO A 12 -4.67 -5.62 -3.67
CA PRO A 12 -4.79 -5.54 -5.12
C PRO A 12 -6.24 -5.31 -5.52
N GLY A 13 -6.52 -4.23 -6.25
CA GLY A 13 -7.86 -3.90 -6.71
C GLY A 13 -8.38 -4.79 -7.84
N ASN A 14 -7.50 -5.49 -8.54
CA ASN A 14 -7.85 -6.42 -9.62
C ASN A 14 -6.78 -7.53 -9.82
N PRO A 15 -7.07 -8.58 -10.61
CA PRO A 15 -6.11 -9.66 -10.86
C PRO A 15 -4.81 -9.21 -11.55
N GLY A 16 -4.86 -8.14 -12.35
CA GLY A 16 -3.69 -7.57 -13.02
C GLY A 16 -2.74 -6.92 -12.01
N THR A 17 -3.25 -6.02 -11.17
CA THR A 17 -2.46 -5.39 -10.10
C THR A 17 -1.93 -6.40 -9.10
N ARG A 18 -2.68 -7.47 -8.80
CA ARG A 18 -2.18 -8.59 -7.97
C ARG A 18 -0.88 -9.19 -8.54
N ARG A 19 -0.84 -9.46 -9.84
CA ARG A 19 0.37 -10.02 -10.49
C ARG A 19 1.52 -9.02 -10.47
N SER A 20 1.24 -7.75 -10.77
CA SER A 20 2.27 -6.70 -10.76
C SER A 20 2.87 -6.51 -9.36
N LEU A 21 2.04 -6.40 -8.32
CA LEU A 21 2.49 -6.28 -6.93
C LEU A 21 3.34 -7.48 -6.49
N ALA A 22 2.91 -8.71 -6.83
CA ALA A 22 3.65 -9.92 -6.52
C ALA A 22 4.99 -10.03 -7.26
N GLY A 23 5.16 -9.31 -8.36
CA GLY A 23 6.37 -9.29 -9.17
C GLY A 23 7.40 -8.24 -8.77
N ILE A 24 7.09 -7.36 -7.80
CA ILE A 24 8.01 -6.32 -7.34
C ILE A 24 9.23 -6.95 -6.68
N ARG A 25 10.41 -6.48 -7.05
CA ARG A 25 11.70 -6.92 -6.53
C ARG A 25 12.30 -5.86 -5.60
N PRO A 26 13.11 -6.26 -4.61
CA PRO A 26 13.84 -5.31 -3.77
C PRO A 26 14.64 -4.30 -4.61
N GLY A 27 14.52 -3.02 -4.25
CA GLY A 27 15.19 -1.92 -4.94
C GLY A 27 14.44 -1.34 -6.14
N GLN A 28 13.35 -1.94 -6.59
CA GLN A 28 12.50 -1.32 -7.61
C GLN A 28 11.72 -0.13 -7.04
N VAL A 29 11.62 0.94 -7.83
CA VAL A 29 10.75 2.07 -7.54
C VAL A 29 9.47 1.90 -8.33
N ILE A 30 8.34 2.06 -7.65
CA ILE A 30 7.00 1.94 -8.24
C ILE A 30 6.22 3.23 -8.00
N ARG A 31 5.34 3.57 -8.94
CA ARG A 31 4.34 4.61 -8.77
C ARG A 31 2.95 3.98 -8.80
N PRO A 32 2.33 3.71 -7.64
CA PRO A 32 0.97 3.21 -7.58
C PRO A 32 -0.06 4.35 -7.68
N ARG A 33 -1.19 4.07 -8.32
CA ARG A 33 -2.44 4.80 -8.10
C ARG A 33 -3.24 4.00 -7.08
N ALA A 34 -3.50 4.59 -5.92
CA ALA A 34 -4.11 3.87 -4.82
C ALA A 34 -5.01 4.77 -3.95
N THR A 35 -5.93 4.13 -3.25
CA THR A 35 -6.81 4.75 -2.26
C THR A 35 -6.45 4.21 -0.88
N LEU A 36 -6.23 5.09 0.09
CA LEU A 36 -6.08 4.66 1.49
C LEU A 36 -7.43 4.21 2.04
N VAL A 37 -7.46 3.05 2.68
CA VAL A 37 -8.69 2.43 3.19
C VAL A 37 -8.55 2.06 4.66
N ALA A 38 -9.70 1.95 5.33
CA ALA A 38 -9.82 1.24 6.59
C ALA A 38 -10.19 -0.22 6.29
N ALA A 39 -9.57 -1.16 6.99
CA ALA A 39 -9.87 -2.58 6.85
C ALA A 39 -10.15 -3.23 8.20
N THR A 40 -11.08 -4.19 8.20
CA THR A 40 -11.39 -5.01 9.38
C THR A 40 -11.05 -6.46 9.04
N ALA A 41 -10.15 -7.06 9.81
CA ALA A 41 -9.82 -8.48 9.69
C ALA A 41 -11.00 -9.34 10.19
N PRO A 42 -11.11 -10.62 9.74
CA PRO A 42 -12.13 -11.54 10.24
C PRO A 42 -12.10 -11.74 11.77
N SER A 43 -10.95 -11.53 12.41
CA SER A 43 -10.79 -11.55 13.87
C SER A 43 -11.37 -10.32 14.59
N GLY A 44 -11.84 -9.30 13.85
CA GLY A 44 -12.31 -8.02 14.39
C GLY A 44 -11.22 -6.94 14.51
N GLY A 45 -9.95 -7.28 14.23
CA GLY A 45 -8.86 -6.29 14.22
C GLY A 45 -9.07 -5.21 13.17
N ARG A 46 -8.90 -3.94 13.55
CA ARG A 46 -9.11 -2.78 12.67
C ARG A 46 -7.77 -2.16 12.30
N TYR A 47 -7.64 -1.80 11.04
CA TYR A 47 -6.49 -1.13 10.47
C TYR A 47 -6.96 0.17 9.84
N GLU A 48 -6.31 1.26 10.21
CA GLU A 48 -6.61 2.60 9.71
C GLU A 48 -5.38 3.14 8.98
N SER A 49 -5.62 4.04 8.04
CA SER A 49 -4.59 4.64 7.20
C SER A 49 -4.60 6.14 7.40
N SER A 50 -3.43 6.77 7.42
CA SER A 50 -3.28 8.22 7.57
C SER A 50 -2.27 8.77 6.56
N LEU A 51 -2.48 10.01 6.13
CA LEU A 51 -1.51 10.78 5.34
C LEU A 51 -0.66 11.71 6.23
N SER A 52 -0.95 11.76 7.53
CA SER A 52 -0.27 12.67 8.46
C SER A 52 1.12 12.15 8.81
N PRO A 53 2.19 12.94 8.60
CA PRO A 53 3.53 12.57 9.03
C PRO A 53 3.60 12.32 10.54
N GLY A 54 4.14 11.17 10.95
CA GLY A 54 4.32 10.81 12.36
C GLY A 54 3.20 9.94 12.95
N ASP A 55 2.12 9.72 12.21
CA ASP A 55 1.14 8.69 12.58
C ASP A 55 1.75 7.30 12.42
N ARG A 56 1.47 6.41 13.37
CA ARG A 56 1.91 5.01 13.33
C ARG A 56 0.91 4.09 12.62
N ASN A 57 -0.09 4.67 11.97
CA ASN A 57 -1.20 3.99 11.31
C ASN A 57 -0.79 3.67 9.87
N GLY A 58 -0.12 2.53 9.69
CA GLY A 58 0.38 2.04 8.42
C GLY A 58 -0.72 1.59 7.45
N GLU A 59 -1.28 2.56 6.73
CA GLU A 59 -1.29 2.62 5.26
C GLU A 59 -1.77 1.37 4.52
N ILE A 60 -2.99 0.94 4.79
CA ILE A 60 -3.66 0.02 3.88
C ILE A 60 -4.06 0.80 2.63
N ALA A 61 -3.41 0.47 1.51
CA ALA A 61 -3.65 1.07 0.21
C ALA A 61 -4.34 0.05 -0.71
N TRP A 62 -5.55 0.36 -1.15
CA TRP A 62 -6.19 -0.31 -2.27
C TRP A 62 -5.56 0.17 -3.58
N VAL A 63 -4.90 -0.72 -4.31
CA VAL A 63 -4.11 -0.38 -5.50
C VAL A 63 -4.89 -0.68 -6.77
N ASP A 64 -5.24 0.38 -7.49
CA ASP A 64 -5.99 0.33 -8.75
C ASP A 64 -5.07 0.10 -9.95
N GLU A 65 -3.92 0.78 -9.96
CA GLU A 65 -2.92 0.73 -11.03
C GLU A 65 -1.50 0.84 -10.45
N LEU A 66 -0.52 0.28 -11.17
CA LEU A 66 0.89 0.34 -10.79
C LEU A 66 1.79 0.47 -12.02
N ALA A 67 2.69 1.43 -11.99
CA ALA A 67 3.75 1.62 -12.99
C ALA A 67 5.14 1.47 -12.34
N LEU A 68 6.10 0.95 -13.11
CA LEU A 68 7.52 0.99 -12.74
C LEU A 68 8.08 2.37 -13.09
N GLU A 69 8.96 2.91 -12.22
CA GLU A 69 9.75 4.10 -12.50
C GLU A 69 11.15 3.75 -13.05
#